data_AF-K2B859-F1
#
_entry.id   AF-K2B859-F1
#
_cell.length_a   1.000
_cell.length_b   1.000
_cell.length_c   1.000
_cell.angle_alpha   90.00
_cell.angle_beta   90.00
_cell.angle_gamma   90.00
#
_symmetry.space_group_name_H-M   'P 1'
#
loop_
_entity.id
_entity.type
_entity.pdbx_description
1 polymer ?
#
loop_
_entity_poly.entity_id
_entity_poly.type
_entity_poly.pdbx_seq_one_letter_code
_entity_poly.pdbx_strand_id
1 'polypeptide(L)'
;VAALMAAYNPYILLNDLGFQLSFLATIGLIYFQPLVAQFTLWLPEWFSLRETISTSLAAAIPTAPLIAWQFGTFSPVSFFANIIVLPVSNLLLFAGAGITALALVLPNVARLFAYLLWQLTWLMLHIQTWLSSLPHAYVENIVFSDQALLIAYGIISLFIIWRIERPLFVAF
;
A
#
# COMPACT_ATOMS: atom_id res chain seq x y z
N VAL A 1 0.99 4.08 17.29
CA VAL A 1 1.12 5.37 16.56
C VAL A 1 -0.25 5.91 16.13
N ALA A 2 -1.07 5.14 15.41
CA ALA A 2 -2.41 5.57 14.99
C ALA A 2 -3.31 6.07 16.13
N ALA A 3 -3.38 5.34 17.25
CA ALA A 3 -4.16 5.77 18.43
C ALA A 3 -3.61 7.07 19.07
N LEU A 4 -2.30 7.28 19.04
CA LEU A 4 -1.68 8.51 19.57
C LEU A 4 -1.91 9.71 18.64
N MET A 5 -1.86 9.50 17.32
CA MET A 5 -2.17 10.53 16.33
C MET A 5 -3.65 10.94 16.39
N ALA A 6 -4.55 9.96 16.51
CA ALA A 6 -5.99 10.20 16.68
C ALA A 6 -6.30 10.91 18.01
N ALA A 7 -5.58 10.59 19.09
CA ALA A 7 -5.71 11.27 20.38
C ALA A 7 -5.20 12.72 20.35
N TYR A 8 -4.14 13.00 19.57
CA TYR A 8 -3.60 14.35 19.41
C TYR A 8 -4.47 15.24 18.52
N ASN A 9 -5.00 14.70 17.43
CA ASN A 9 -5.96 15.40 16.59
C ASN A 9 -6.96 14.40 15.96
N PRO A 10 -8.19 14.32 16.48
CA PRO A 10 -9.19 13.39 15.98
C PRO A 10 -9.65 13.72 14.54
N TYR A 11 -9.41 14.94 14.05
CA TYR A 11 -9.72 15.30 12.66
C TYR A 11 -8.77 14.68 11.64
N ILE A 12 -7.62 14.12 12.06
CA ILE A 12 -6.71 13.40 11.16
C ILE A 12 -7.42 12.20 10.52
N LEU A 13 -8.32 11.52 11.25
CA LEU A 13 -9.07 10.39 10.70
C LEU A 13 -9.96 10.77 9.53
N LEU A 14 -10.44 12.02 9.46
CA LEU A 14 -11.41 12.46 8.45
C LEU A 14 -10.76 13.27 7.33
N ASN A 15 -9.69 14.00 7.63
CA ASN A 15 -9.09 14.96 6.70
C ASN A 15 -7.76 14.50 6.09
N ASP A 16 -7.14 13.43 6.61
CA ASP A 16 -5.89 12.90 6.09
C ASP A 16 -6.09 11.55 5.38
N LEU A 17 -6.15 11.61 4.06
CA LEU A 17 -6.26 10.44 3.20
C LEU A 17 -5.09 9.46 3.38
N GLY A 18 -3.88 9.97 3.62
CA GLY A 18 -2.71 9.13 3.82
C GLY A 18 -2.83 8.29 5.11
N PHE A 19 -3.36 8.91 6.17
CA PHE A 19 -3.68 8.22 7.41
C PHE A 19 -4.77 7.17 7.22
N GLN A 20 -5.88 7.54 6.54
CA GLN A 20 -6.99 6.61 6.25
C GLN A 20 -6.52 5.38 5.48
N LEU A 21 -5.74 5.59 4.40
CA LEU A 21 -5.23 4.50 3.58
C LEU A 21 -4.27 3.60 4.37
N SER A 22 -3.37 4.16 5.17
CA SER A 22 -2.44 3.39 6.01
C SER A 22 -3.16 2.56 7.09
N PHE A 23 -4.17 3.16 7.72
CA PHE A 23 -5.00 2.47 8.71
C PHE A 23 -5.79 1.31 8.10
N LEU A 24 -6.44 1.55 6.95
CA LEU A 24 -7.18 0.52 6.21
C LEU A 24 -6.26 -0.60 5.71
N ALA A 25 -5.08 -0.26 5.18
CA ALA A 25 -4.09 -1.25 4.78
C ALA A 25 -3.68 -2.13 5.96
N THR A 26 -3.50 -1.55 7.15
CA THR A 26 -3.15 -2.31 8.37
C THR A 26 -4.27 -3.26 8.79
N ILE A 27 -5.54 -2.82 8.75
CA ILE A 27 -6.70 -3.70 8.96
C ILE A 27 -6.72 -4.83 7.92
N GLY A 28 -6.43 -4.49 6.66
CA GLY A 28 -6.27 -5.44 5.56
C GLY A 28 -5.27 -6.54 5.88
N LEU A 29 -4.08 -6.14 6.33
CA LEU A 29 -3.02 -7.07 6.70
C LEU A 29 -3.38 -7.96 7.90
N ILE A 30 -4.15 -7.47 8.88
CA ILE A 30 -4.53 -8.28 10.04
C ILE A 30 -5.58 -9.33 9.65
N TYR A 31 -6.61 -8.95 8.89
CA TYR A 31 -7.77 -9.81 8.66
C TYR A 31 -7.75 -10.55 7.32
N PHE A 32 -7.21 -9.95 6.26
CA PHE A 32 -7.21 -10.50 4.91
C PHE A 32 -5.90 -11.21 4.54
N GLN A 33 -4.75 -10.85 5.13
CA GLN A 33 -3.49 -11.53 4.86
C GLN A 33 -3.54 -13.07 5.05
N PRO A 34 -4.05 -13.62 6.16
CA PRO A 34 -4.10 -15.08 6.31
C PRO A 34 -4.99 -15.77 5.27
N LEU A 35 -6.01 -15.06 4.75
CA LEU A 35 -6.89 -15.56 3.71
C LEU A 35 -6.19 -15.55 2.35
N VAL A 36 -5.61 -14.40 1.99
CA VAL A 36 -4.91 -14.21 0.71
C VAL A 36 -3.66 -15.09 0.63
N ALA A 37 -2.98 -15.34 1.75
CA ALA A 37 -1.83 -16.23 1.82
C ALA A 37 -2.17 -17.68 1.42
N GLN A 38 -3.40 -18.14 1.72
CA GLN A 38 -3.90 -19.45 1.29
C GLN A 38 -4.19 -19.45 -0.21
N PHE A 39 -4.80 -18.39 -0.74
CA PHE A 39 -5.06 -18.27 -2.18
C PHE A 39 -3.80 -18.08 -3.02
N THR A 40 -2.68 -17.68 -2.42
CA THR A 40 -1.39 -17.50 -3.10
C THR A 40 -0.44 -18.68 -2.92
N LEU A 41 -0.89 -19.80 -2.32
CA LEU A 41 -0.09 -21.03 -2.15
C LEU A 41 0.40 -21.63 -3.49
N TRP A 42 -0.28 -21.33 -4.60
CA TRP A 42 0.14 -21.79 -5.93
C TRP A 42 1.32 -20.99 -6.51
N LEU A 43 1.69 -19.85 -5.90
CA LEU A 43 2.85 -19.07 -6.35
C LEU A 43 4.15 -19.63 -5.76
N PRO A 44 5.23 -19.68 -6.54
CA PRO A 44 6.55 -20.05 -6.04
C PRO A 44 7.09 -19.00 -5.04
N GLU A 45 7.74 -19.46 -3.97
CA GLU A 45 8.44 -18.61 -2.99
C GLU A 45 9.82 -18.14 -3.48
N TRP A 46 9.89 -17.66 -4.72
CA TRP A 46 11.11 -17.01 -5.22
C TRP A 46 11.20 -15.59 -4.67
N PHE A 47 12.32 -15.23 -4.05
CA PHE A 47 12.63 -13.86 -3.59
C PHE A 47 11.49 -13.17 -2.80
N SER A 48 10.76 -13.90 -1.96
CA SER A 48 9.60 -13.38 -1.19
C SER A 48 8.50 -12.75 -2.05
N LEU A 49 8.39 -13.14 -3.34
CA LEU A 49 7.35 -12.65 -4.25
C LEU A 49 5.96 -13.03 -3.77
N ARG A 50 5.79 -14.28 -3.32
CA ARG A 50 4.51 -14.76 -2.75
C ARG A 50 4.04 -13.89 -1.59
N GLU A 51 4.94 -13.61 -0.65
CA GLU A 51 4.65 -12.76 0.51
C GLU A 51 4.30 -11.34 0.07
N THR A 52 5.08 -10.75 -0.82
CA THR A 52 4.87 -9.39 -1.35
C THR A 52 3.53 -9.26 -2.08
N ILE A 53 3.16 -10.26 -2.89
CA ILE A 53 1.89 -10.31 -3.61
C ILE A 53 0.74 -10.45 -2.61
N SER A 54 0.86 -11.35 -1.64
CA SER A 54 -0.16 -11.57 -0.62
C SER A 54 -0.40 -10.32 0.21
N THR A 55 0.65 -9.70 0.73
CA THR A 55 0.54 -8.48 1.56
C THR A 55 -0.03 -7.31 0.77
N SER A 56 0.41 -7.14 -0.48
CA SER A 56 -0.11 -6.09 -1.37
C SER A 56 -1.60 -6.29 -1.66
N LEU A 57 -2.05 -7.52 -1.93
CA LEU A 57 -3.46 -7.83 -2.16
C LEU A 57 -4.29 -7.62 -0.88
N ALA A 58 -3.80 -8.10 0.25
CA ALA A 58 -4.47 -7.97 1.54
C ALA A 58 -4.67 -6.51 1.93
N ALA A 59 -3.67 -5.66 1.70
CA ALA A 59 -3.77 -4.22 1.91
C ALA A 59 -4.69 -3.54 0.88
N ALA A 60 -4.66 -3.98 -0.38
CA ALA A 60 -5.44 -3.39 -1.46
C ALA A 60 -6.96 -3.57 -1.29
N ILE A 61 -7.43 -4.68 -0.71
CA ILE A 61 -8.86 -4.97 -0.53
C ILE A 61 -9.59 -3.83 0.21
N PRO A 62 -9.18 -3.43 1.42
CA PRO A 62 -9.85 -2.34 2.15
C PRO A 62 -9.51 -0.95 1.62
N THR A 63 -8.36 -0.74 0.96
CA THR A 63 -7.99 0.60 0.46
C THR A 63 -8.59 0.92 -0.90
N ALA A 64 -8.85 -0.08 -1.74
CA ALA A 64 -9.33 0.11 -3.11
C ALA A 64 -10.67 0.87 -3.19
N PRO A 65 -11.70 0.60 -2.35
CA PRO A 65 -12.94 1.38 -2.37
C PRO A 65 -12.72 2.86 -2.04
N LEU A 66 -11.81 3.17 -1.10
CA LEU A 66 -11.49 4.55 -0.75
C LEU A 66 -10.79 5.27 -1.90
N ILE A 67 -9.83 4.62 -2.54
CA ILE A 67 -9.10 5.16 -3.70
C ILE A 67 -10.08 5.42 -4.85
N ALA A 68 -10.97 4.46 -5.13
CA ALA A 68 -11.98 4.59 -6.17
C ALA A 68 -12.96 5.74 -5.89
N TRP A 69 -13.38 5.93 -4.64
CA TRP A 69 -14.27 7.03 -4.24
C TRP A 69 -13.59 8.40 -4.27
N GLN A 70 -12.36 8.50 -3.77
CA GLN A 70 -11.66 9.78 -3.67
C GLN A 70 -11.13 10.26 -5.02
N PHE A 71 -10.60 9.35 -5.84
CA PHE A 71 -9.93 9.68 -7.10
C PHE A 71 -10.75 9.32 -8.33
N GLY A 72 -11.93 8.70 -8.19
CA GLY A 72 -12.78 8.28 -9.31
C GLY A 72 -12.12 7.27 -10.26
N THR A 73 -11.03 6.65 -9.81
CA THR A 73 -10.16 5.81 -10.63
C THR A 73 -9.79 4.53 -9.89
N PHE A 74 -9.68 3.44 -10.64
CA PHE A 74 -9.10 2.19 -10.15
C PHE A 74 -8.02 1.74 -11.14
N SER A 75 -6.81 1.48 -10.63
CA SER A 75 -5.70 1.04 -11.46
C SER A 75 -5.30 -0.38 -11.11
N PRO A 76 -5.70 -1.40 -11.90
CA PRO A 76 -5.19 -2.76 -11.75
C PRO A 76 -3.67 -2.81 -11.93
N VAL A 77 -3.14 -1.93 -12.78
CA VAL A 77 -1.69 -1.85 -13.04
C VAL A 77 -0.93 -1.32 -11.81
N SER A 78 -1.56 -0.50 -10.97
CA SER A 78 -0.96 -0.05 -9.71
C SER A 78 -0.63 -1.22 -8.77
N PHE A 79 -1.37 -2.33 -8.83
CA PHE A 79 -1.06 -3.52 -8.05
C PHE A 79 0.31 -4.10 -8.43
N PHE A 80 0.55 -4.28 -9.74
CA PHE A 80 1.83 -4.77 -10.25
C PHE A 80 2.96 -3.75 -10.02
N ALA A 81 2.66 -2.46 -10.17
CA ALA A 81 3.60 -1.40 -9.86
C ALA A 81 4.02 -1.46 -8.38
N ASN A 82 3.08 -1.63 -7.45
CA ASN A 82 3.35 -1.66 -6.01
C ASN A 82 4.24 -2.84 -5.59
N ILE A 83 4.18 -3.99 -6.26
CA ILE A 83 5.08 -5.12 -5.98
C ILE A 83 6.55 -4.71 -6.21
N ILE A 84 6.82 -3.90 -7.24
CA ILE A 84 8.17 -3.42 -7.58
C ILE A 84 8.52 -2.17 -6.76
N VAL A 85 7.55 -1.27 -6.59
CA VAL A 85 7.75 0.04 -5.96
C VAL A 85 7.91 -0.08 -4.45
N LEU A 86 7.18 -0.95 -3.75
CA LEU A 86 7.22 -1.04 -2.29
C LEU A 86 8.59 -1.44 -1.72
N PRO A 87 9.30 -2.45 -2.24
CA PRO A 87 10.64 -2.77 -1.75
C PRO A 87 11.64 -1.63 -2.02
N VAL A 88 11.54 -1.02 -3.20
CA VAL A 88 12.43 0.07 -3.62
C VAL A 88 12.17 1.34 -2.82
N SER A 89 10.90 1.67 -2.53
CA SER A 89 10.53 2.87 -1.78
C SER A 89 10.99 2.79 -0.32
N ASN A 90 10.91 1.61 0.31
CA ASN A 90 11.47 1.39 1.65
C ASN A 90 12.99 1.60 1.66
N LEU A 91 13.70 1.06 0.67
CA LEU A 91 15.14 1.28 0.52
C LEU A 91 15.46 2.77 0.33
N LEU A 92 14.71 3.46 -0.53
CA LEU A 92 14.86 4.89 -0.77
C LEU A 92 14.65 5.71 0.50
N LEU A 93 13.66 5.35 1.33
CA LEU A 93 13.38 6.03 2.60
C LEU A 93 14.56 5.89 3.58
N PHE A 94 15.03 4.67 3.83
CA PHE A 94 16.15 4.44 4.76
C PHE A 94 17.45 5.04 4.25
N ALA A 95 17.76 4.88 2.96
CA ALA A 95 18.95 5.45 2.36
C ALA A 95 18.90 6.99 2.35
N GLY A 96 17.74 7.58 2.03
CA GLY A 96 17.54 9.03 2.10
C GLY A 96 17.71 9.60 3.50
N ALA A 97 17.15 8.93 4.52
CA ALA A 97 17.35 9.31 5.91
C ALA A 97 18.84 9.23 6.32
N GLY A 98 19.52 8.14 5.94
CA GLY A 98 20.94 7.95 6.19
C GLY A 98 21.82 9.01 5.51
N ILE A 99 21.55 9.32 4.24
CA ILE A 99 22.25 10.37 3.48
C ILE A 99 22.03 11.74 4.11
N THR A 100 20.80 12.03 4.58
CA THR A 100 20.49 13.30 5.24
C THR A 100 21.26 13.43 6.55
N ALA A 101 21.35 12.37 7.35
CA ALA A 101 22.17 12.35 8.56
C ALA A 101 23.67 12.50 8.23
N LEU A 102 24.15 11.82 7.18
CA LEU A 102 25.54 11.92 6.72
C LEU A 102 25.88 13.33 6.24
N ALA A 103 24.94 14.04 5.62
CA ALA A 103 25.15 15.41 5.13
C ALA A 103 25.48 16.41 6.24
N LEU A 104 25.05 16.13 7.49
CA LEU A 104 25.36 16.95 8.65
C LEU A 104 26.85 16.88 9.05
N VAL A 105 27.54 15.80 8.70
CA VAL A 105 28.94 15.56 9.10
C VAL A 105 29.88 15.62 7.90
N LEU A 106 29.50 15.02 6.76
CA LEU A 106 30.30 14.90 5.54
C LEU A 106 29.47 15.25 4.30
N PRO A 107 29.22 16.55 4.04
CA PRO A 107 28.31 16.99 2.97
C PRO A 107 28.77 16.58 1.56
N ASN A 108 30.07 16.53 1.29
CA ASN A 108 30.60 16.13 -0.02
C ASN A 108 30.37 14.63 -0.30
N VAL A 109 30.53 13.79 0.73
CA VAL A 109 30.28 12.35 0.62
C VAL A 109 28.78 12.09 0.49
N ALA A 110 27.96 12.78 1.29
CA ALA A 110 26.51 12.72 1.18
C ALA A 110 26.01 13.11 -0.21
N ARG A 111 26.63 14.11 -0.87
CA ARG A 111 26.27 14.51 -2.24
C ARG A 111 26.49 13.39 -3.26
N LEU A 112 27.57 12.61 -3.13
CA LEU A 112 27.84 11.47 -4.01
C LEU A 112 26.75 10.39 -3.86
N PHE A 113 26.40 10.04 -2.63
CA PHE A 113 25.33 9.07 -2.36
C PHE A 113 23.95 9.59 -2.74
N ALA A 114 23.69 10.90 -2.56
CA ALA A 114 22.46 11.54 -3.00
C ALA A 114 22.29 11.45 -4.53
N TYR A 115 23.38 11.59 -5.29
CA TYR A 115 23.32 11.42 -6.75
C TYR A 115 22.94 9.99 -7.13
N LEU A 116 23.54 8.97 -6.48
CA LEU A 116 23.17 7.56 -6.67
C LEU A 116 21.69 7.30 -6.33
N LEU A 117 21.22 7.85 -5.19
CA LEU A 117 19.82 7.72 -4.77
C LEU A 117 18.86 8.41 -5.74
N TRP A 118 19.26 9.55 -6.31
CA TRP A 118 18.49 10.27 -7.31
C TRP A 118 18.30 9.44 -8.58
N GLN A 119 19.35 8.75 -9.06
CA GLN A 119 19.24 7.85 -10.21
C GLN A 119 18.27 6.69 -9.95
N LEU A 120 18.31 6.11 -8.75
CA LEU A 120 17.39 5.04 -8.38
C LEU A 120 15.94 5.53 -8.32
N THR A 121 15.72 6.71 -7.74
CA THR A 121 14.40 7.37 -7.71
C THR A 121 13.90 7.67 -9.13
N TRP A 122 14.78 8.16 -10.01
CA TRP A 122 14.46 8.43 -11.41
C TRP A 122 14.03 7.16 -12.15
N LEU A 123 14.77 6.05 -11.97
CA LEU A 123 14.42 4.76 -12.57
C LEU A 123 13.06 4.26 -12.08
N MET A 124 12.80 4.38 -10.77
CA MET A 124 11.52 3.98 -10.18
C MET A 124 10.35 4.78 -10.77
N LEU A 125 10.50 6.10 -10.88
CA LEU A 125 9.52 6.97 -11.51
C LEU A 125 9.32 6.61 -12.99
N HIS A 126 10.40 6.35 -13.72
CA HIS A 126 10.32 5.99 -15.13
C HIS A 126 9.53 4.69 -15.35
N ILE A 127 9.82 3.66 -14.55
CA ILE A 127 9.08 2.40 -14.53
C ILE A 127 7.60 2.66 -14.22
N GLN A 128 7.29 3.45 -13.20
CA GLN A 128 5.91 3.76 -12.84
C GLN A 128 5.17 4.49 -13.96
N THR A 129 5.80 5.48 -14.59
CA THR A 129 5.21 6.22 -15.72
C THR A 129 4.97 5.31 -16.93
N TRP A 130 5.90 4.40 -17.22
CA TRP A 130 5.74 3.41 -18.28
C TRP A 130 4.58 2.45 -17.99
N LEU A 131 4.48 1.91 -16.77
CA LEU A 131 3.34 1.09 -16.35
C LEU A 131 2.02 1.87 -16.47
N SER A 132 2.00 3.14 -16.06
CA SER A 132 0.80 3.97 -16.14
C SER A 132 0.36 4.30 -17.57
N SER A 133 1.24 4.16 -18.55
CA SER A 133 0.94 4.40 -19.98
C SER A 133 0.33 3.18 -20.69
N LEU A 134 0.26 2.02 -20.02
CA LEU A 134 -0.32 0.82 -20.60
C LEU A 134 -1.83 0.99 -20.85
N PRO A 135 -2.37 0.39 -21.94
CA PRO A 135 -3.81 0.42 -22.19
C PRO A 135 -4.56 -0.27 -21.04
N HIS A 136 -5.64 0.35 -20.56
CA HIS A 136 -6.39 -0.06 -19.36
C HIS A 136 -5.60 0.04 -18.04
N ALA A 137 -4.53 0.83 -17.99
CA ALA A 137 -3.84 1.13 -16.73
C ALA A 137 -4.76 1.76 -15.69
N TYR A 138 -5.74 2.52 -16.16
CA TYR A 138 -6.79 3.10 -15.33
C TYR A 138 -8.16 2.70 -15.88
N VAL A 139 -9.02 2.28 -14.97
CA VAL A 139 -10.46 2.34 -15.18
C VAL A 139 -10.88 3.72 -14.70
N GLU A 140 -11.06 4.63 -15.65
CA GLU A 140 -11.48 6.02 -15.42
C GLU A 140 -13.00 6.14 -15.39
N ASN A 141 -13.50 7.26 -14.85
CA ASN A 141 -14.94 7.56 -14.72
C ASN A 141 -15.73 6.56 -13.88
N ILE A 142 -15.11 6.03 -12.83
CA ILE A 142 -15.86 5.26 -11.84
C ILE A 142 -16.65 6.26 -11.00
N VAL A 143 -17.96 6.37 -11.26
CA VAL A 143 -18.87 7.11 -10.39
C VAL A 143 -19.11 6.26 -9.14
N PHE A 144 -18.13 6.24 -8.24
CA PHE A 144 -18.27 5.59 -6.95
C PHE A 144 -19.13 6.49 -6.06
N SER A 145 -20.44 6.24 -6.03
CA SER A 145 -21.36 6.97 -5.16
C SER A 145 -21.04 6.73 -3.67
N ASP A 146 -21.36 7.69 -2.82
CA ASP A 146 -21.30 7.54 -1.35
C ASP A 146 -22.04 6.28 -0.86
N GLN A 147 -23.13 5.90 -1.53
CA GLN A 147 -23.87 4.68 -1.21
C GLN A 147 -23.06 3.42 -1.56
N ALA A 148 -22.35 3.43 -2.68
CA ALA A 148 -21.49 2.32 -3.07
C ALA A 148 -20.31 2.15 -2.11
N LEU A 149 -19.76 3.25 -1.60
CA LEU A 149 -18.74 3.24 -0.56
C LEU A 149 -19.25 2.62 0.74
N LEU A 150 -20.43 3.04 1.20
CA LEU A 150 -21.06 2.49 2.41
C LEU A 150 -21.35 0.99 2.26
N ILE A 151 -21.85 0.55 1.10
CA ILE A 151 -22.08 -0.86 0.82
C ILE A 151 -20.77 -1.64 0.83
N ALA A 152 -19.72 -1.13 0.18
CA ALA A 152 -18.42 -1.78 0.14
C ALA A 152 -17.84 -1.98 1.54
N TYR A 153 -17.83 -0.93 2.38
CA TYR A 153 -17.38 -1.06 3.77
C TYR A 153 -18.32 -1.89 4.64
N GLY A 154 -19.63 -1.88 4.37
CA GLY A 154 -20.59 -2.78 5.02
C GLY A 154 -20.25 -4.24 4.76
N ILE A 155 -19.94 -4.60 3.51
CA ILE A 155 -19.52 -5.96 3.14
C ILE A 155 -18.17 -6.32 3.80
N ILE A 156 -17.19 -5.41 3.74
CA ILE A 156 -15.87 -5.63 4.34
C ILE A 156 -15.98 -5.84 5.86
N SER A 157 -16.76 -5.00 6.55
CA SER A 157 -16.95 -5.11 7.99
C SER A 157 -17.73 -6.36 8.40
N LEU A 158 -18.79 -6.73 7.68
CA LEU A 158 -19.51 -7.99 7.89
C LEU A 158 -18.58 -9.20 7.69
N PHE A 159 -17.74 -9.17 6.66
CA PHE A 159 -16.75 -10.22 6.42
C PHE A 159 -15.74 -10.32 7.57
N ILE A 160 -15.25 -9.19 8.07
CA ILE A 160 -14.35 -9.15 9.23
C ILE A 160 -15.04 -9.73 10.48
N ILE A 161 -16.29 -9.34 10.76
CA ILE A 161 -17.05 -9.85 11.92
C ILE A 161 -17.26 -11.37 11.81
N TRP A 162 -17.74 -11.84 10.66
CA TRP A 162 -17.89 -13.26 10.39
C TRP A 162 -16.58 -14.03 10.55
N ARG A 163 -15.47 -13.41 10.16
CA ARG A 163 -14.13 -13.98 10.28
C ARG A 163 -13.66 -14.07 11.73
N ILE A 164 -13.96 -13.07 12.56
CA ILE A 164 -13.66 -13.06 14.00
C ILE A 164 -14.45 -14.16 14.71
N GLU A 165 -15.71 -14.38 14.33
CA GLU A 165 -16.57 -15.42 14.91
C GLU A 165 -16.18 -16.85 14.48
N ARG A 166 -15.56 -16.97 13.31
CA ARG A 166 -15.01 -18.24 12.80
C ARG A 166 -13.50 -18.12 12.62
N PRO A 167 -12.71 -18.05 13.70
CA PRO A 167 -11.27 -18.17 13.58
C PRO A 167 -11.03 -19.53 12.94
N LEU A 168 -10.42 -19.55 11.76
CA LEU A 168 -9.90 -20.80 11.23
C LEU A 168 -8.82 -21.16 12.25
N PHE A 169 -9.04 -22.23 13.00
CA PHE A 169 -7.97 -22.92 13.70
C PHE A 169 -6.93 -23.33 12.64
N VAL A 170 -5.93 -22.48 12.45
CA VAL A 170 -4.69 -22.75 11.71
C VAL A 170 -3.64 -22.21 12.66
N ALA A 171 -3.21 -22.95 13.69
CA ALA A 171 -2.35 -24.13 13.61
C ALA A 171 -1.16 -23.88 12.66
N PHE A 172 -0.03 -23.59 13.29
CA PHE A 172 1.34 -23.38 12.78
C PHE A 172 1.69 -21.96 12.35
#